data_AF-A0A9P9EUT5-F1
#
_entry.id   AF-A0A9P9EUT5-F1
#
_cell.length_a   1.000
_cell.length_b   1.000
_cell.length_c   1.000
_cell.angle_alpha   90.00
_cell.angle_beta   90.00
_cell.angle_gamma   90.00
#
_symmetry.space_group_name_H-M   'P 1'
#
loop_
_entity.id
_entity.type
_entity.pdbx_description
1 polymer ?
#
loop_
_entity_poly.entity_id
_entity_poly.type
_entity_poly.pdbx_seq_one_letter_code
_entity_poly.pdbx_strand_id
1 'polypeptide(L)'
;MPFFTIIVPNIPADKQETFLAAWPTLAADLKAQPGVAGVSAGPVVAEDGAPVTEFKFIQCIAFKTAEDLETFATSEWSQQHKARYEERAGGEPVVGRFEVEDFPTDASPKAYTQFSTVVLGDDGQHVQVRTAWSDLVTTLGKETWGGRSVGDGPKVGLGLIGWDSLEEAAAAYQKPEAAHALATYRSLGHTKNTIVKMQ
;
A
#
# COMPACT_ATOMS: atom_id res chain seq x y z
N MET A 1 4.04 -12.57 13.43
CA MET A 1 3.10 -12.03 12.43
C MET A 1 3.92 -11.37 11.32
N PRO A 2 3.47 -11.46 10.06
CA PRO A 2 4.09 -10.78 8.94
C PRO A 2 3.91 -9.26 9.00
N PHE A 3 4.79 -8.56 8.31
CA PHE A 3 4.78 -7.10 8.21
C PHE A 3 4.76 -6.64 6.77
N PHE A 4 3.91 -5.67 6.49
CA PHE A 4 3.79 -5.05 5.19
C PHE A 4 4.13 -3.56 5.30
N THR A 5 5.08 -3.11 4.49
CA THR A 5 5.51 -1.71 4.46
C THR A 5 5.07 -1.07 3.15
N ILE A 6 4.38 0.07 3.24
CA ILE A 6 4.06 0.95 2.12
C ILE A 6 5.02 2.13 2.18
N ILE A 7 5.71 2.40 1.08
CA ILE A 7 6.67 3.49 0.94
C ILE A 7 6.20 4.35 -0.23
N VAL A 8 5.90 5.62 0.04
CA VAL A 8 5.57 6.61 -0.97
C VAL A 8 6.80 7.49 -1.18
N PRO A 9 7.62 7.19 -2.21
CA PRO A 9 8.75 8.03 -2.57
C PRO A 9 8.35 9.44 -2.99
N ASN A 10 9.11 10.43 -2.52
CA ASN A 10 9.04 11.79 -3.05
C ASN A 10 9.92 11.87 -4.31
N ILE A 11 9.33 11.82 -5.50
CA ILE A 11 10.07 11.78 -6.78
C ILE A 11 9.82 13.09 -7.54
N PRO A 12 10.85 13.94 -7.70
CA PRO A 12 10.76 15.13 -8.53
C PRO A 12 10.43 14.78 -9.98
N ALA A 13 9.66 15.65 -10.65
CA ALA A 13 9.22 15.43 -12.02
C ALA A 13 10.39 15.21 -13.00
N ASP A 14 11.51 15.93 -12.81
CA ASP A 14 12.73 15.81 -13.61
C ASP A 14 13.52 14.52 -13.35
N LYS A 15 13.22 13.78 -12.28
CA LYS A 15 13.86 12.51 -11.92
C LYS A 15 12.99 11.28 -12.20
N GLN A 16 11.75 11.46 -12.66
CA GLN A 16 10.77 10.39 -12.87
C GLN A 16 11.29 9.29 -13.80
N GLU A 17 11.80 9.65 -14.98
CA GLU A 17 12.26 8.67 -15.97
C GLU A 17 13.46 7.87 -15.44
N THR A 18 14.42 8.54 -14.81
CA THR A 18 15.60 7.90 -14.21
C THR A 18 15.19 6.96 -13.07
N PHE A 19 14.23 7.36 -12.23
CA PHE A 19 13.70 6.52 -11.17
C PHE A 19 13.04 5.25 -11.74
N LEU A 20 12.15 5.40 -12.73
CA LEU A 20 11.44 4.28 -13.35
C LEU A 20 12.39 3.32 -14.08
N ALA A 21 13.41 3.85 -14.75
CA ALA A 21 14.43 3.03 -15.43
C ALA A 21 15.26 2.20 -14.44
N ALA A 22 15.54 2.74 -13.24
CA ALA A 22 16.29 2.04 -12.20
C ALA A 22 15.46 1.06 -11.36
N TRP A 23 14.12 1.18 -11.40
CA TRP A 23 13.22 0.42 -10.54
C TRP A 23 13.35 -1.11 -10.69
N PRO A 24 13.39 -1.70 -11.90
CA PRO A 24 13.49 -3.16 -12.04
C PRO A 24 14.72 -3.77 -11.33
N THR A 25 15.87 -3.11 -11.44
CA THR A 25 17.10 -3.51 -10.73
C THR A 25 16.94 -3.37 -9.22
N LEU A 26 16.43 -2.22 -8.76
CA LEU A 26 16.20 -1.98 -7.33
C LEU A 26 15.22 -3.01 -6.73
N ALA A 27 14.15 -3.34 -7.45
CA ALA A 27 13.17 -4.33 -7.03
C ALA A 27 13.78 -5.73 -6.93
N ALA A 28 14.65 -6.11 -7.87
CA ALA A 28 15.38 -7.38 -7.81
C ALA A 28 16.35 -7.42 -6.62
N ASP A 29 17.10 -6.35 -6.40
CA ASP A 29 18.04 -6.24 -5.27
C ASP A 29 17.31 -6.29 -3.92
N LEU A 30 16.16 -5.61 -3.80
CA LEU A 30 15.29 -5.67 -2.63
C LEU A 30 14.77 -7.10 -2.37
N LYS A 31 14.29 -7.78 -3.42
CA LYS A 31 13.80 -9.18 -3.31
C LYS A 31 14.89 -10.15 -2.87
N ALA A 32 16.16 -9.85 -3.18
CA ALA A 32 17.29 -10.66 -2.80
C ALA A 32 17.75 -10.43 -1.34
N GLN A 33 17.25 -9.40 -0.65
CA GLN A 33 17.65 -9.13 0.72
C GLN A 33 17.10 -10.19 1.70
N PRO A 34 17.91 -10.64 2.67
CA PRO A 34 17.44 -11.53 3.73
C PRO A 34 16.19 -10.99 4.44
N GLY A 35 15.23 -11.87 4.73
CA GLY A 35 14.00 -11.53 5.45
C GLY A 35 12.89 -10.88 4.60
N VAL A 36 13.21 -10.41 3.38
CA VAL A 36 12.20 -9.89 2.44
C VAL A 36 11.40 -11.06 1.85
N ALA A 37 10.09 -11.04 2.07
CA ALA A 37 9.14 -12.03 1.56
C ALA A 37 8.58 -11.65 0.18
N GLY A 38 8.57 -10.37 -0.15
CA GLY A 38 8.03 -9.88 -1.41
C GLY A 38 8.28 -8.39 -1.61
N VAL A 39 8.36 -8.00 -2.88
CA VAL A 39 8.47 -6.61 -3.30
C VAL A 39 7.55 -6.38 -4.48
N SER A 40 6.76 -5.33 -4.40
CA SER A 40 5.87 -4.89 -5.47
C SER A 40 5.79 -3.38 -5.48
N ALA A 41 5.48 -2.80 -6.62
CA ALA A 41 5.35 -1.35 -6.72
C ALA A 41 4.59 -0.94 -7.97
N GLY A 42 4.32 0.35 -8.09
CA GLY A 42 3.82 0.91 -9.34
C GLY A 42 3.46 2.37 -9.23
N PRO A 43 3.19 3.02 -10.38
CA PRO A 43 2.62 4.35 -10.38
C PRO A 43 1.19 4.31 -9.82
N VAL A 44 0.87 5.35 -9.04
CA VAL A 44 -0.52 5.66 -8.69
C VAL A 44 -1.21 6.17 -9.94
N VAL A 45 -2.40 5.63 -10.21
CA VAL A 45 -3.21 6.01 -11.38
C VAL A 45 -4.53 6.67 -10.99
N ALA A 46 -5.01 6.45 -9.77
CA ALA A 46 -6.19 7.12 -9.23
C ALA A 46 -6.10 7.30 -7.71
N GLU A 47 -6.68 8.38 -7.21
CA GLU A 47 -6.91 8.65 -5.79
C GLU A 47 -8.38 9.02 -5.58
N ASP A 48 -9.02 8.41 -4.58
CA ASP A 48 -10.41 8.67 -4.17
C ASP A 48 -11.46 8.67 -5.30
N GLY A 49 -11.23 7.81 -6.30
CA GLY A 49 -12.12 7.62 -7.45
C GLY A 49 -11.85 8.56 -8.63
N ALA A 50 -10.83 9.43 -8.53
CA ALA A 50 -10.42 10.32 -9.61
C ALA A 50 -9.01 9.97 -10.13
N PRO A 51 -8.73 10.13 -11.44
CA PRO A 51 -7.38 9.99 -11.97
C PRO A 51 -6.41 10.99 -11.32
N VAL A 52 -5.17 10.57 -11.04
CA VAL A 52 -4.14 11.50 -10.57
C VAL A 52 -3.52 12.28 -11.73
N THR A 53 -3.20 13.55 -11.49
CA THR A 53 -2.56 14.44 -12.48
C THR A 53 -1.05 14.53 -12.31
N GLU A 54 -0.55 14.21 -11.12
CA GLU A 54 0.87 14.25 -10.77
C GLU A 54 1.41 12.83 -10.64
N PHE A 55 2.68 12.65 -11.02
CA PHE A 55 3.35 11.37 -10.84
C PHE A 55 3.52 11.07 -9.35
N LYS A 56 2.96 9.94 -8.92
CA LYS A 56 3.17 9.34 -7.62
C LYS A 56 3.48 7.87 -7.82
N PHE A 57 4.29 7.32 -6.94
CA PHE A 57 4.69 5.92 -6.99
C PHE A 57 4.51 5.32 -5.59
N ILE A 58 4.13 4.04 -5.52
CA ILE A 58 4.06 3.29 -4.28
C ILE A 58 4.99 2.10 -4.40
N GLN A 59 5.83 1.89 -3.39
CA GLN A 59 6.64 0.71 -3.21
C GLN A 59 6.13 -0.06 -2.00
N CYS A 60 6.11 -1.38 -2.10
CA CYS A 60 5.65 -2.28 -1.07
C CYS A 60 6.72 -3.31 -0.78
N ILE A 61 7.01 -3.52 0.49
CA ILE A 61 7.93 -4.57 0.95
C ILE A 61 7.23 -5.41 2.01
N ALA A 62 7.18 -6.72 1.78
CA ALA A 62 6.64 -7.70 2.70
C ALA A 62 7.78 -8.39 3.46
N PHE A 63 7.58 -8.62 4.75
CA PHE A 63 8.52 -9.33 5.64
C PHE A 63 7.76 -10.42 6.39
N LYS A 64 8.42 -11.56 6.66
CA LYS A 64 7.77 -12.68 7.37
C LYS A 64 7.60 -12.40 8.86
N THR A 65 8.50 -11.60 9.43
CA THR A 65 8.52 -11.29 10.86
C THR A 65 8.94 -9.84 11.13
N ALA A 66 8.73 -9.37 12.36
CA ALA A 66 9.26 -8.09 12.82
C ALA A 66 10.81 -8.08 12.83
N GLU A 67 11.42 -9.20 13.20
CA GLU A 67 12.88 -9.34 13.24
C GLU A 67 13.51 -9.19 11.85
N ASP A 68 12.87 -9.75 10.82
CA ASP A 68 13.28 -9.57 9.43
C ASP A 68 13.25 -8.09 9.02
N LEU A 69 12.19 -7.36 9.40
CA LEU A 69 12.06 -5.94 9.11
C LEU A 69 13.17 -5.13 9.79
N GLU A 70 13.43 -5.36 11.08
CA GLU A 70 14.47 -4.63 11.84
C GLU A 70 15.88 -4.97 11.34
N THR A 71 16.13 -6.24 10.99
CA THR A 71 17.40 -6.68 10.40
C THR A 71 17.62 -6.03 9.04
N PHE A 72 16.58 -5.99 8.19
CA PHE A 72 16.65 -5.29 6.90
C PHE A 72 16.90 -3.80 7.09
N ALA A 73 16.16 -3.14 7.98
CA ALA A 73 16.25 -1.70 8.20
C ALA A 73 17.65 -1.27 8.65
N THR A 74 18.32 -2.10 9.45
CA THR A 74 19.66 -1.84 9.99
C THR A 74 20.81 -2.39 9.12
N SER A 75 20.50 -3.12 8.03
CA SER A 75 21.49 -3.72 7.15
C SER A 75 22.37 -2.68 6.44
N GLU A 76 23.62 -3.09 6.11
CA GLU A 76 24.53 -2.27 5.31
C GLU A 76 23.90 -1.90 3.95
N TRP A 77 23.17 -2.85 3.33
CA TRP A 77 22.46 -2.60 2.09
C TRP A 77 21.45 -1.44 2.23
N SER A 78 20.62 -1.46 3.28
CA SER A 78 19.63 -0.41 3.56
C SER A 78 20.29 0.96 3.77
N GLN A 79 21.35 1.00 4.58
CA GLN A 79 22.08 2.25 4.85
C GLN A 79 22.73 2.84 3.59
N GLN A 80 23.37 2.01 2.76
CA GLN A 80 23.96 2.44 1.49
C GLN A 80 22.90 2.88 0.47
N HIS A 81 21.77 2.18 0.41
CA HIS A 81 20.70 2.50 -0.53
C HIS A 81 19.90 3.73 -0.13
N LYS A 82 19.88 4.10 1.16
CA LYS A 82 19.31 5.39 1.58
C LYS A 82 19.97 6.57 0.86
N ALA A 83 21.31 6.58 0.77
CA ALA A 83 22.04 7.65 0.07
C ALA A 83 21.72 7.68 -1.45
N ARG A 84 21.73 6.52 -2.11
CA ARG A 84 21.37 6.40 -3.54
C ARG A 84 19.92 6.81 -3.81
N TYR A 85 19.05 6.55 -2.85
CA TYR A 85 17.66 6.94 -2.90
C TYR A 85 17.51 8.46 -2.80
N GLU A 86 18.23 9.12 -1.89
CA GLU A 86 18.24 10.59 -1.76
C GLU A 86 18.70 11.28 -3.05
N GLU A 87 19.66 10.71 -3.79
CA GLU A 87 20.08 11.23 -5.10
C GLU A 87 18.95 11.21 -6.14
N ARG A 88 18.02 10.25 -6.05
CA ARG A 88 16.92 10.03 -7.01
C ARG A 88 15.59 10.61 -6.53
N ALA A 89 15.45 10.82 -5.24
CA ALA A 89 14.29 11.40 -4.59
C ALA A 89 14.46 12.92 -4.41
N GLY A 90 13.37 13.57 -4.00
CA GLY A 90 13.28 14.99 -3.68
C GLY A 90 13.16 15.26 -2.19
N GLY A 91 13.30 14.22 -1.36
CA GLY A 91 13.17 14.27 0.09
C GLY A 91 12.90 12.89 0.68
N GLU A 92 12.66 12.84 2.00
CA GLU A 92 12.34 11.60 2.69
C GLU A 92 11.00 11.02 2.22
N PRO A 93 10.90 9.69 2.05
CA PRO A 93 9.63 9.05 1.74
C PRO A 93 8.67 9.10 2.92
N VAL A 94 7.38 9.02 2.60
CA VAL A 94 6.37 8.65 3.60
C VAL A 94 6.36 7.13 3.72
N VAL A 95 6.51 6.62 4.95
CA VAL A 95 6.56 5.19 5.22
C VAL A 95 5.45 4.81 6.19
N GLY A 96 4.59 3.86 5.78
CA GLY A 96 3.62 3.21 6.65
C GLY A 96 4.03 1.75 6.88
N ARG A 97 4.08 1.32 8.13
CA ARG A 97 4.36 -0.08 8.51
C ARG A 97 3.12 -0.69 9.11
N PHE A 98 2.76 -1.88 8.63
CA PHE A 98 1.52 -2.55 9.01
C PHE A 98 1.82 -3.97 9.46
N GLU A 99 1.29 -4.33 10.62
CA GLU A 99 1.16 -5.73 11.02
C GLU A 99 -0.06 -6.32 10.33
N VAL A 100 0.13 -7.47 9.68
CA VAL A 100 -0.91 -8.18 8.94
C VAL A 100 -1.09 -9.58 9.52
N GLU A 101 -2.29 -10.13 9.41
CA GLU A 101 -2.59 -11.46 9.97
C GLU A 101 -1.85 -12.56 9.21
N ASP A 102 -1.98 -12.55 7.89
CA ASP A 102 -1.19 -13.36 6.96
C ASP A 102 -1.13 -12.68 5.59
N PHE A 103 -0.21 -13.13 4.73
CA PHE A 103 -0.24 -12.81 3.31
C PHE A 103 -1.11 -13.82 2.55
N PRO A 104 -1.91 -13.40 1.56
CA PRO A 104 -2.70 -14.35 0.80
C PRO A 104 -1.78 -15.34 0.06
N THR A 105 -1.98 -16.63 0.31
CA THR A 105 -1.25 -17.70 -0.38
C THR A 105 -1.67 -17.74 -1.85
N ASP A 106 -0.71 -17.82 -2.77
CA ASP A 106 -0.93 -17.92 -4.23
C ASP A 106 -1.59 -16.71 -4.91
N ALA A 107 -1.82 -15.61 -4.19
CA ALA A 107 -2.31 -14.37 -4.79
C ALA A 107 -1.16 -13.63 -5.49
N SER A 108 -1.11 -13.71 -6.81
CA SER A 108 -0.38 -12.68 -7.57
C SER A 108 -1.13 -11.36 -7.42
N PRO A 109 -0.46 -10.25 -7.04
CA PRO A 109 -1.12 -8.95 -6.98
C PRO A 109 -1.74 -8.65 -8.32
N LYS A 110 -3.03 -8.28 -8.31
CA LYS A 110 -3.75 -7.88 -9.51
C LYS A 110 -3.09 -6.65 -10.13
N ALA A 111 -3.21 -6.52 -11.45
CA ALA A 111 -2.60 -5.44 -12.22
C ALA A 111 -2.93 -4.05 -11.67
N TYR A 112 -4.14 -3.88 -11.12
CA TYR A 112 -4.52 -2.71 -10.36
C TYR A 112 -4.79 -3.11 -8.92
N THR A 113 -4.06 -2.54 -7.97
CA THR A 113 -4.27 -2.77 -6.54
C THR A 113 -4.69 -1.47 -5.87
N GLN A 114 -5.84 -1.50 -5.20
CA GLN A 114 -6.32 -0.41 -4.38
C GLN A 114 -5.82 -0.58 -2.95
N PHE A 115 -5.21 0.47 -2.42
CA PHE A 115 -4.85 0.64 -1.03
C PHE A 115 -5.89 1.59 -0.42
N SER A 116 -6.66 1.09 0.55
CA SER A 116 -7.55 1.91 1.37
C SER A 116 -6.93 2.06 2.75
N THR A 117 -6.67 3.30 3.13
CA THR A 117 -6.18 3.65 4.46
C THR A 117 -7.24 4.43 5.19
N VAL A 118 -7.35 4.23 6.50
CA VAL A 118 -8.25 5.01 7.35
C VAL A 118 -7.54 5.35 8.66
N VAL A 119 -7.40 6.64 8.91
CA VAL A 119 -6.84 7.15 10.17
C VAL A 119 -7.91 7.06 11.25
N LEU A 120 -7.58 6.38 12.33
CA LEU A 120 -8.46 6.12 13.46
C LEU A 120 -8.27 7.16 14.56
N GLY A 121 -9.37 7.49 15.26
CA GLY A 121 -9.32 8.37 16.42
C GLY A 121 -8.83 7.66 17.69
N ASP A 122 -9.03 6.35 17.77
CA ASP A 122 -8.64 5.51 18.91
C ASP A 122 -8.32 4.06 18.49
N ASP A 123 -7.62 3.32 19.36
CA ASP A 123 -7.25 1.90 19.14
C ASP A 123 -8.46 0.94 19.23
N GLY A 124 -9.58 1.37 19.83
CA GLY A 124 -10.78 0.55 20.00
C GLY A 124 -11.57 0.34 18.70
N GLN A 125 -11.40 1.24 17.73
CA GLN A 125 -12.14 1.23 16.47
C GLN A 125 -11.62 0.22 15.42
N HIS A 126 -10.45 -0.40 15.64
CA HIS A 126 -9.81 -1.28 14.66
C HIS A 126 -10.72 -2.43 14.19
N VAL A 127 -11.43 -3.08 15.12
CA VAL A 127 -12.33 -4.21 14.79
C VAL A 127 -13.50 -3.72 13.94
N GLN A 128 -14.13 -2.61 14.33
CA GLN A 128 -15.26 -2.03 13.62
C GLN A 128 -14.88 -1.61 12.19
N VAL A 129 -13.73 -0.97 12.05
CA VAL A 129 -13.19 -0.54 10.75
C VAL A 129 -12.88 -1.73 9.86
N ARG A 130 -12.26 -2.78 10.41
CA ARG A 130 -11.98 -4.02 9.67
C ARG A 130 -13.27 -4.65 9.17
N THR A 131 -14.30 -4.75 10.02
CA THR A 131 -15.62 -5.28 9.64
C THR A 131 -16.26 -4.43 8.54
N ALA A 132 -16.34 -3.11 8.70
CA ALA A 132 -16.94 -2.23 7.70
C ALA A 132 -16.21 -2.28 6.35
N TRP A 133 -14.88 -2.42 6.38
CA TRP A 133 -14.08 -2.63 5.18
C TRP A 133 -14.40 -3.97 4.51
N SER A 134 -14.40 -5.07 5.27
CA SER A 134 -14.75 -6.39 4.76
C SER A 134 -16.15 -6.41 4.14
N ASP A 135 -17.15 -5.79 4.79
CA ASP A 135 -18.51 -5.70 4.27
C ASP A 135 -18.57 -4.93 2.94
N LEU A 136 -17.83 -3.81 2.84
CA LEU A 136 -17.69 -3.08 1.58
C LEU A 136 -17.07 -3.95 0.49
N VAL A 137 -15.95 -4.62 0.77
CA VAL A 137 -15.27 -5.46 -0.23
C VAL A 137 -16.16 -6.62 -0.68
N THR A 138 -16.87 -7.28 0.24
CA THR A 138 -17.84 -8.33 -0.11
C THR A 138 -18.95 -7.79 -1.02
N THR A 139 -19.45 -6.58 -0.74
CA THR A 139 -20.45 -5.89 -1.60
C THR A 139 -19.90 -5.62 -3.01
N LEU A 140 -18.60 -5.32 -3.11
CA LEU A 140 -17.91 -5.14 -4.39
C LEU A 140 -17.65 -6.47 -5.12
N GLY A 141 -17.93 -7.62 -4.49
CA GLY A 141 -17.68 -8.95 -5.04
C GLY A 141 -16.19 -9.30 -5.07
N LYS A 142 -15.41 -8.75 -4.14
CA LYS A 142 -13.95 -8.91 -4.08
C LYS A 142 -13.51 -9.60 -2.80
N GLU A 143 -12.23 -9.95 -2.79
CA GLU A 143 -11.51 -10.38 -1.58
C GLU A 143 -10.60 -9.26 -1.11
N THR A 144 -10.31 -9.27 0.19
CA THR A 144 -9.40 -8.30 0.80
C THR A 144 -8.54 -8.93 1.86
N TRP A 145 -7.37 -8.33 2.03
CA TRP A 145 -6.52 -8.51 3.18
C TRP A 145 -5.98 -7.14 3.59
N GLY A 146 -5.33 -7.06 4.73
CA GLY A 146 -4.85 -5.80 5.25
C GLY A 146 -4.28 -5.93 6.65
N GLY A 147 -4.12 -4.79 7.30
CA GLY A 147 -3.44 -4.74 8.59
C GLY A 147 -3.70 -3.47 9.35
N ARG A 148 -3.00 -3.34 10.46
CA ARG A 148 -3.00 -2.14 11.29
C ARG A 148 -1.61 -1.56 11.35
N SER A 149 -1.52 -0.23 11.38
CA SER A 149 -0.25 0.44 11.55
C SER A 149 0.44 0.04 12.84
N VAL A 150 1.77 -0.03 12.80
CA VAL A 150 2.61 -0.20 13.99
C VAL A 150 3.59 0.97 14.16
N GLY A 151 4.09 1.14 15.38
CA GLY A 151 5.00 2.22 15.75
C GLY A 151 4.28 3.45 16.32
N ASP A 152 5.04 4.54 16.42
CA ASP A 152 4.62 5.77 17.14
C ASP A 152 3.79 6.73 16.28
N GLY A 153 3.52 6.38 15.02
CA GLY A 153 2.74 7.18 14.09
C GLY A 153 1.22 7.13 14.34
N PRO A 154 0.43 7.79 13.46
CA PRO A 154 -1.03 7.70 13.51
C PRO A 154 -1.51 6.26 13.46
N LYS A 155 -2.62 5.99 14.14
CA LYS A 155 -3.29 4.69 14.09
C LYS A 155 -4.04 4.59 12.77
N VAL A 156 -3.63 3.68 11.90
CA VAL A 156 -4.17 3.54 10.54
C VAL A 156 -4.59 2.10 10.31
N GLY A 157 -5.83 1.91 9.88
CA GLY A 157 -6.27 0.67 9.26
C GLY A 157 -5.90 0.65 7.78
N LEU A 158 -5.36 -0.46 7.30
CA LEU A 158 -5.05 -0.71 5.89
C LEU A 158 -5.93 -1.85 5.37
N GLY A 159 -6.51 -1.65 4.21
CA GLY A 159 -7.16 -2.68 3.41
C GLY A 159 -6.70 -2.64 1.96
N LEU A 160 -6.59 -3.81 1.33
CA LEU A 160 -6.19 -3.95 -0.07
C LEU A 160 -7.26 -4.67 -0.90
N ILE A 161 -7.49 -4.21 -2.13
CA ILE A 161 -8.37 -4.87 -3.11
C ILE A 161 -7.64 -4.97 -4.45
N GLY A 162 -7.77 -6.12 -5.11
CA GLY A 162 -7.30 -6.32 -6.48
C GLY A 162 -8.39 -6.09 -7.52
N TRP A 163 -8.04 -5.36 -8.57
CA TRP A 163 -8.89 -5.05 -9.73
C TRP A 163 -8.22 -5.51 -11.02
N ASP A 164 -9.01 -6.06 -11.93
CA ASP A 164 -8.56 -6.44 -13.26
C ASP A 164 -8.43 -5.20 -14.16
N SER A 165 -9.25 -4.16 -13.94
CA SER A 165 -9.15 -2.86 -14.62
C SER A 165 -9.72 -1.69 -13.81
N LEU A 166 -9.47 -0.44 -14.24
CA LEU A 166 -10.05 0.75 -13.62
C LEU A 166 -11.56 0.86 -13.88
N GLU A 167 -12.01 0.40 -15.05
CA GLU A 167 -13.42 0.35 -15.44
C GLU A 167 -14.18 -0.64 -14.55
N GLU A 168 -13.58 -1.78 -14.23
CA GLU A 168 -14.15 -2.73 -13.27
C GLU A 168 -14.34 -2.08 -11.90
N ALA A 169 -13.30 -1.41 -11.38
CA ALA A 169 -13.37 -0.71 -10.11
C ALA A 169 -14.48 0.35 -10.12
N ALA A 170 -14.53 1.19 -11.16
CA ALA A 170 -15.55 2.23 -11.30
C ALA A 170 -16.96 1.63 -11.34
N ALA A 171 -17.18 0.58 -12.14
CA ALA A 171 -18.48 -0.09 -12.25
C ALA A 171 -18.92 -0.72 -10.91
N ALA A 172 -17.99 -1.31 -10.16
CA ALA A 172 -18.29 -1.90 -8.85
C ALA A 172 -18.77 -0.85 -7.84
N TYR A 173 -18.12 0.33 -7.79
CA TYR A 173 -18.48 1.42 -6.88
C TYR A 173 -19.73 2.22 -7.30
N GLN A 174 -20.19 2.09 -8.56
CA GLN A 174 -21.43 2.74 -9.02
C GLN A 174 -22.71 2.04 -8.54
N LYS A 175 -22.60 0.83 -7.98
CA LYS A 175 -23.76 0.09 -7.47
C LYS A 175 -24.34 0.77 -6.21
N PRO A 176 -25.67 0.89 -6.07
CA PRO A 176 -26.29 1.54 -4.91
C PRO A 176 -25.86 0.94 -3.56
N GLU A 177 -25.75 -0.38 -3.48
CA GLU A 177 -25.29 -1.10 -2.29
C GLU A 177 -23.84 -0.74 -1.91
N ALA A 178 -22.97 -0.53 -2.91
CA ALA A 178 -21.59 -0.12 -2.69
C ALA A 178 -21.50 1.30 -2.14
N ALA A 179 -22.36 2.21 -2.60
CA ALA A 179 -22.41 3.58 -2.09
C ALA A 179 -22.76 3.64 -0.59
N HIS A 180 -23.71 2.83 -0.15
CA HIS A 180 -24.08 2.75 1.27
C HIS A 180 -22.94 2.17 2.12
N ALA A 181 -22.37 1.03 1.71
CA ALA A 181 -21.26 0.41 2.43
C ALA A 181 -20.02 1.33 2.49
N LEU A 182 -19.72 2.04 1.40
CA LEU A 182 -18.63 3.00 1.35
C LEU A 182 -18.85 4.20 2.28
N ALA A 183 -20.08 4.71 2.36
CA ALA A 183 -20.41 5.79 3.29
C ALA A 183 -20.24 5.35 4.74
N THR A 184 -20.67 4.13 5.09
CA THR A 184 -20.45 3.55 6.43
C THR A 184 -18.96 3.45 6.75
N TYR A 185 -18.15 2.89 5.86
CA TYR A 185 -16.69 2.81 6.06
C TYR A 185 -16.05 4.18 6.24
N ARG A 186 -16.43 5.16 5.41
CA ARG A 186 -15.92 6.55 5.49
C ARG A 186 -16.35 7.30 6.74
N SER A 187 -17.44 6.91 7.37
CA SER A 187 -17.90 7.54 8.62
C SER A 187 -17.00 7.23 9.82
N LEU A 188 -16.17 6.20 9.73
CA LEU A 188 -15.34 5.70 10.84
C LEU A 188 -14.00 6.43 10.98
N GLY A 189 -13.62 7.27 10.02
CA GLY A 189 -12.36 8.00 10.08
C GLY A 189 -12.00 8.69 8.78
N HIS A 190 -10.82 9.32 8.74
CA HIS A 190 -10.34 9.93 7.51
C HIS A 190 -9.78 8.87 6.57
N THR A 191 -10.54 8.55 5.51
CA THR A 191 -10.15 7.55 4.53
C THR A 191 -9.38 8.15 3.36
N LYS A 192 -8.39 7.42 2.85
CA LYS A 192 -7.76 7.67 1.56
C LYS A 192 -7.68 6.38 0.75
N ASN A 193 -8.20 6.43 -0.46
CA ASN A 193 -8.13 5.33 -1.43
C ASN A 193 -7.14 5.66 -2.53
N THR A 194 -6.21 4.75 -2.82
CA THR A 194 -5.20 4.93 -3.86
C THR A 194 -5.16 3.68 -4.73
N ILE A 195 -5.30 3.81 -6.05
CA ILE A 195 -5.14 2.70 -6.99
C ILE A 195 -3.78 2.80 -7.65
N VAL A 196 -3.02 1.71 -7.57
CA VAL A 196 -1.67 1.55 -8.12
C VAL A 196 -1.72 0.55 -9.26
N LYS A 197 -1.07 0.88 -10.39
CA LYS A 197 -0.84 -0.07 -11.47
C LYS A 197 0.44 -0.86 -11.17
N MET A 198 0.28 -2.08 -10.69
CA MET A 198 1.38 -2.91 -10.20
C MET A 198 2.32 -3.35 -11.33
N GLN A 199 3.61 -3.42 -11.02
CA GLN A 199 4.72 -3.83 -11.89
C GLN A 199 5.50 -4.99 -11.28
#